data_AF-A0A7K4CXE9-F1
#
_entry.id   AF-A0A7K4CXE9-F1
#
_cell.length_a   1.000
_cell.length_b   1.000
_cell.length_c   1.000
_cell.angle_alpha   90.00
_cell.angle_beta   90.00
_cell.angle_gamma   90.00
#
_symmetry.space_group_name_H-M   'P 1'
#
loop_
_entity.id
_entity.type
_entity.pdbx_description
1 polymer ?
#
loop_
_entity_poly.entity_id
_entity_poly.type
_entity_poly.pdbx_seq_one_letter_code
_entity_poly.pdbx_strand_id
1 'polypeptide(L)' 'MTVESELTIEKGVVKFTRKPAKMGEDYIFWIPRVYIKNGLVDPGVEYEIYLKKRPKKQE' A
#
# COMPACT_ATOMS: atom_id res chain seq x y z
N MET A 1 6.14 30.70 2.58
CA MET A 1 6.96 29.47 2.63
C MET A 1 6.39 28.63 3.74
N THR A 2 5.60 27.61 3.42
CA THR A 2 5.02 26.71 4.42
C THR A 2 5.53 25.32 4.09
N VAL A 3 6.40 24.80 4.94
CA VAL A 3 6.97 23.47 4.82
C VAL A 3 5.92 22.50 5.33
N GLU A 4 5.14 21.89 4.43
CA GLU A 4 4.25 20.78 4.75
C GLU A 4 5.11 19.53 4.98
N SER A 5 5.62 19.39 6.19
CA SER A 5 6.39 18.22 6.63
C SER A 5 5.72 17.56 7.83
N GLU A 6 4.60 16.85 7.58
CA GLU A 6 4.04 15.88 8.53
C GLU A 6 3.57 14.63 7.77
N LEU A 7 4.54 13.77 7.43
CA LEU A 7 4.29 12.42 6.94
C LEU A 7 3.98 11.51 8.14
N THR A 8 2.80 11.70 8.73
CA THR A 8 2.28 10.89 9.84
C THR A 8 1.68 9.59 9.30
N ILE A 9 2.51 8.71 8.73
CA ILE A 9 2.04 7.37 8.30
C ILE A 9 2.28 6.37 9.44
N GLU A 10 1.45 6.41 10.49
CA GLU A 10 1.42 5.36 11.52
C GLU A 10 -0.01 5.08 12.02
N LYS A 11 -0.76 4.29 11.23
CA LYS A 11 -1.59 3.14 11.63
C LYS A 11 -2.31 2.61 10.38
N GLY A 12 -2.15 1.32 10.05
CA GLY A 12 -2.81 0.67 8.90
C GLY A 12 -1.92 0.41 7.65
N VAL A 13 -0.60 0.44 7.76
CA VAL A 13 0.28 0.20 6.60
C VAL A 13 0.30 -1.29 6.22
N VAL A 14 -0.44 -1.67 5.17
CA VAL A 14 -0.32 -2.99 4.53
C VAL A 14 0.88 -2.99 3.59
N LYS A 15 1.91 -3.78 3.92
CA LYS A 15 3.10 -3.92 3.07
C LYS A 15 2.93 -5.12 2.13
N PHE A 16 2.95 -4.84 0.84
CA PHE A 16 2.98 -5.90 -0.18
C PHE A 16 4.40 -6.42 -0.36
N THR A 17 4.61 -7.73 -0.18
CA THR A 17 5.91 -8.38 -0.40
C THR A 17 6.08 -8.88 -1.84
N ARG A 18 4.98 -9.01 -2.58
CA ARG A 18 4.97 -9.42 -3.98
C ARG A 18 4.76 -8.21 -4.89
N LYS A 19 5.38 -8.26 -6.07
CA LYS A 19 5.09 -7.30 -7.14
C LYS A 19 3.60 -7.46 -7.54
N PRO A 20 2.90 -6.36 -7.86
CA PRO A 20 1.55 -6.46 -8.38
C PRO A 20 1.55 -7.25 -9.70
N ALA A 21 0.48 -7.99 -9.95
CA ALA A 21 0.28 -8.70 -11.20
C ALA A 21 -0.24 -7.71 -12.25
N LYS A 22 0.24 -7.80 -13.50
CA LYS A 22 -0.31 -7.02 -14.62
C LYS A 22 -1.51 -7.77 -15.20
N MET A 23 -2.65 -7.11 -15.31
CA MET A 23 -3.86 -7.64 -15.92
C MET A 23 -4.41 -6.60 -16.90
N GLY A 24 -4.10 -6.78 -18.19
CA GLY A 24 -4.40 -5.77 -19.21
C GLY A 24 -3.62 -4.48 -18.97
N GLU A 25 -4.35 -3.38 -18.78
CA GLU A 25 -3.79 -2.06 -18.46
C GLU A 25 -3.59 -1.83 -16.96
N ASP A 26 -4.14 -2.73 -16.13
CA ASP A 26 -4.16 -2.58 -14.67
C ASP A 26 -3.04 -3.36 -13.96
N TYR A 27 -2.69 -2.87 -12.76
CA TYR A 27 -1.85 -3.58 -11.80
C TYR A 27 -2.67 -3.99 -10.58
N ILE A 28 -2.70 -5.29 -10.30
CA ILE A 28 -3.49 -5.87 -9.21
C ILE A 28 -2.57 -6.25 -8.04
N PHE A 29 -2.84 -5.67 -6.88
CA PHE A 29 -2.22 -6.06 -5.61
C PHE A 29 -3.07 -7.12 -4.91
N TRP A 30 -2.47 -8.29 -4.67
CA TRP A 30 -3.13 -9.33 -3.89
C TRP A 30 -2.98 -9.02 -2.40
N ILE A 31 -4.11 -8.87 -1.71
CA ILE A 31 -4.14 -8.70 -0.25
C ILE A 31 -4.24 -10.08 0.40
N PRO A 32 -3.24 -10.51 1.21
CA PRO A 32 -3.35 -11.74 1.97
C PRO A 32 -4.57 -11.76 2.89
N ARG A 33 -5.31 -12.88 2.91
CA ARG A 33 -6.53 -13.05 3.72
C ARG A 33 -6.34 -12.76 5.22
N VAL A 34 -5.11 -12.87 5.74
CA VAL A 34 -4.79 -12.55 7.13
C VAL A 34 -5.07 -11.08 7.48
N TYR A 35 -4.89 -10.15 6.54
CA TYR A 35 -5.21 -8.74 6.77
C TYR A 35 -6.73 -8.52 6.90
N ILE A 36 -7.52 -9.29 6.15
CA ILE A 36 -8.99 -9.27 6.25
C ILE A 36 -9.44 -9.89 7.57
N LYS A 37 -8.91 -11.08 7.89
CA LYS A 37 -9.26 -11.80 9.14
C LYS A 37 -8.93 -10.99 10.40
N ASN A 38 -7.85 -10.21 10.37
CA ASN A 38 -7.43 -9.38 11.49
C ASN A 38 -8.13 -8.01 11.52
N GLY A 39 -9.09 -7.75 10.62
CA GLY A 39 -9.83 -6.48 10.56
C GLY A 39 -9.02 -5.29 10.06
N LEU A 40 -7.89 -5.52 9.39
CA LEU A 40 -7.03 -4.46 8.84
C LEU A 40 -7.47 -4.00 7.45
N VAL A 41 -8.20 -4.86 6.72
CA VAL A 41 -8.77 -4.56 5.40
C VAL A 41 -10.17 -5.15 5.33
N ASP A 42 -11.14 -4.37 4.88
CA ASP A 42 -12.52 -4.77 4.63
C ASP A 42 -12.78 -4.77 3.11
N PRO A 43 -13.07 -5.91 2.48
CA PRO A 43 -13.33 -5.98 1.04
C PRO A 43 -14.58 -5.21 0.59
N GLY A 44 -15.46 -4.77 1.50
CA GLY A 44 -16.63 -3.95 1.20
C GLY A 44 -16.38 -2.44 1.24
N VAL A 45 -15.15 -2.01 1.52
CA VAL A 45 -14.80 -0.59 1.73
C VAL A 45 -13.82 -0.11 0.65
N GLU A 46 -13.98 1.15 0.24
CA GLU A 46 -13.04 1.81 -0.67
C GLU A 46 -11.82 2.37 0.07
N TYR A 47 -10.64 2.20 -0.50
CA TYR A 47 -9.37 2.63 0.09
C TYR A 47 -8.58 3.53 -0.84
N GLU A 48 -7.98 4.58 -0.27
CA GLU A 48 -6.97 5.38 -0.95
C GLU A 48 -5.58 4.74 -0.76
N ILE A 49 -4.80 4.61 -1.84
CA ILE A 49 -3.48 3.97 -1.84
C ILE A 49 -2.39 5.00 -2.12
N TYR A 50 -1.43 5.12 -1.20
CA TYR A 50 -0.26 5.98 -1.35
C TYR A 50 1.00 5.17 -1.73
N LEU A 51 1.59 5.47 -2.89
CA LEU A 51 2.82 4.84 -3.34
C LEU A 51 4.06 5.63 -2.91
N LYS A 52 4.90 5.01 -2.07
CA LYS A 52 6.22 5.57 -1.73
C LYS A 52 7.31 4.91 -2.57
N LYS A 53 7.90 5.67 -3.49
CA LYS A 53 9.07 5.22 -4.27
C LYS A 53 10.25 5.00 -3.32
N ARG A 54 10.73 3.77 -3.21
CA ARG A 54 12.00 3.51 -2.51
C ARG A 54 13.15 3.87 -3.46
N PRO A 55 14.19 4.59 -2.98
CA PRO A 55 15.41 4.73 -3.74
C PRO A 55 15.97 3.34 -4.03
N LYS A 56 16.48 3.12 -5.25
CA LYS A 56 17.22 1.89 -5.55
C LYS A 56 18.35 1.81 -4.54
N LYS A 57 18.41 0.72 -3.76
CA LYS A 57 19.61 0.39 -3.00
C LYS A 57 20.70 0.23 -4.08
N GLN A 58 21.65 1.16 -4.14
CA GLN A 58 22.89 0.94 -4.88
C GLN A 58 23.61 -0.17 -4.11
N GLU A 59 23.62 -1.36 -4.67
CA GLU A 59 24.58 -2.43 -4.32
C GLU A 59 25.93 -2.10 -4.93
#